data_AF-A0A662GZ58-F1
#
_entry.id   AF-A0A662GZ58-F1
#
_cell.length_a   1.000
_cell.length_b   1.000
_cell.length_c   1.000
_cell.angle_alpha   90.00
_cell.angle_beta   90.00
_cell.angle_gamma   90.00
#
_symmetry.space_group_name_H-M   'P 1'
#
loop_
_entity.id
_entity.type
_entity.pdbx_description
1 polymer ?
#
loop_
_entity_poly.entity_id
_entity_poly.type
_entity_poly.pdbx_seq_one_letter_code
_entity_poly.pdbx_strand_id
1 'polypeptide(L)' 'MRELRVFVTNVGELEVTVDAVIVDGRLWASGLGVTLGPLEGKWVNVTFPDWLTLKPCFYEVAVVTKDGLKFRGVVVGD' A
#
# COMPACT_ATOMS: atom_id res chain seq x y z
N MET A 1 10.67 8.09 9.91
CA MET A 1 9.20 8.35 9.90
C MET A 1 8.46 7.15 10.52
N ARG A 2 7.21 7.31 11.03
CA ARG A 2 6.36 6.21 11.57
C ARG A 2 5.24 5.78 10.63
N GLU A 3 5.15 6.43 9.48
CA GLU A 3 4.15 6.17 8.46
C GLU A 3 4.86 6.00 7.13
N LEU A 4 4.41 5.06 6.31
CA LEU A 4 4.77 4.96 4.90
C LEU A 4 3.53 5.30 4.09
N ARG A 5 3.64 6.30 3.22
CA ARG A 5 2.55 6.71 2.33
C ARG A 5 2.75 6.08 0.97
N VAL A 6 1.78 5.28 0.54
CA VAL A 6 1.79 4.57 -0.74
C VAL A 6 0.72 5.18 -1.63
N PHE A 7 1.09 5.75 -2.77
CA PHE A 7 0.12 6.20 -3.76
C PHE A 7 -0.25 5.04 -4.67
N VAL A 8 -1.55 4.75 -4.78
CA VAL A 8 -2.07 3.66 -5.60
C VAL A 8 -3.02 4.24 -6.63
N THR A 9 -2.83 3.89 -7.89
CA THR A 9 -3.73 4.26 -9.00
C THR A 9 -4.31 3.01 -9.62
N ASN A 10 -5.62 2.99 -9.82
CA ASN A 10 -6.27 1.96 -10.62
C ASN A 10 -6.14 2.29 -12.11
N VAL A 11 -5.26 1.59 -12.81
CA VAL A 11 -5.07 1.74 -14.26
C VAL A 11 -5.94 0.79 -15.09
N GLY A 12 -6.80 0.00 -14.44
CA GLY A 12 -7.75 -0.89 -15.09
C GLY A 12 -9.07 -0.21 -15.46
N GLU A 13 -9.90 -0.94 -16.19
CA GLU A 13 -11.23 -0.48 -16.64
C GLU A 13 -12.35 -0.76 -15.64
N LEU A 14 -12.07 -1.56 -14.61
CA LEU A 14 -13.04 -1.97 -13.59
C LEU A 14 -12.68 -1.40 -12.22
N GLU A 15 -13.70 -1.23 -11.37
CA GLU A 15 -13.52 -0.87 -9.97
C GLU A 15 -12.70 -1.95 -9.24
N VAL A 16 -11.78 -1.50 -8.37
CA VAL A 16 -10.96 -2.38 -7.55
C VAL A 16 -10.98 -1.92 -6.10
N THR A 17 -10.97 -2.88 -5.17
CA THR A 17 -10.86 -2.59 -3.74
C THR A 17 -9.51 -3.08 -3.22
N VAL A 18 -8.69 -2.16 -2.72
CA VAL A 18 -7.46 -2.45 -1.99
C VAL A 18 -7.82 -2.93 -0.59
N ASP A 19 -7.29 -4.08 -0.20
CA ASP A 19 -7.51 -4.69 1.10
C ASP A 19 -6.31 -4.54 2.01
N ALA A 20 -5.10 -4.77 1.49
CA ALA A 20 -3.91 -4.88 2.30
C ALA A 20 -2.66 -4.29 1.63
N VAL A 21 -1.69 -3.92 2.46
CA VAL A 21 -0.35 -3.50 2.05
C VAL A 21 0.69 -4.30 2.81
N ILE A 22 1.58 -4.91 2.06
CA ILE A 22 2.75 -5.65 2.53
C ILE A 22 3.98 -4.78 2.27
N VAL A 23 4.85 -4.65 3.27
CA VAL A 23 6.13 -3.92 3.17
C VAL A 23 7.26 -4.87 3.56
N ASP A 24 8.27 -5.01 2.70
CA ASP A 24 9.40 -5.94 2.84
C ASP A 24 8.98 -7.37 3.23
N GLY A 25 7.96 -7.88 2.53
CA GLY A 25 7.44 -9.23 2.73
C GLY A 25 6.59 -9.43 4.00
N ARG A 26 6.34 -8.37 4.79
CA ARG A 26 5.48 -8.44 5.99
C ARG A 26 4.18 -7.68 5.78
N LEU A 27 3.08 -8.27 6.24
CA LEU A 27 1.77 -7.61 6.25
C LEU A 27 1.74 -6.54 7.35
N TRP A 28 1.53 -5.29 6.96
CA TRP A 28 1.48 -4.16 7.90
C TRP A 28 0.12 -3.48 7.96
N ALA A 29 -0.65 -3.53 6.87
CA ALA A 29 -2.02 -3.01 6.82
C ALA A 29 -2.94 -4.01 6.12
N SER A 30 -4.14 -4.22 6.65
CA SER A 30 -5.17 -5.11 6.12
C SER A 30 -6.57 -4.61 6.47
N GLY A 31 -7.59 -5.04 5.73
CA GLY A 31 -8.96 -4.57 5.93
C GLY A 31 -9.15 -3.08 5.59
N LEU A 32 -8.32 -2.55 4.69
CA LEU A 32 -8.32 -1.13 4.30
C LEU A 32 -9.61 -0.70 3.62
N GLY A 33 -10.20 -1.57 2.79
CA GLY A 33 -11.46 -1.31 2.12
C GLY A 33 -11.44 -0.08 1.20
N VAL A 34 -10.27 0.27 0.65
CA VAL A 34 -10.12 1.46 -0.20
C VAL A 34 -10.54 1.11 -1.62
N THR A 35 -11.71 1.60 -2.02
CA THR A 35 -12.23 1.43 -3.38
C THR A 35 -11.69 2.52 -4.31
N LEU A 36 -11.28 2.09 -5.51
CA LEU A 36 -10.78 2.92 -6.59
C LEU A 36 -11.54 2.60 -7.88
N GLY A 37 -12.23 3.58 -8.45
CA GLY A 37 -12.75 3.52 -9.80
C GLY A 37 -11.64 3.56 -10.86
N PRO A 38 -11.97 3.40 -12.15
CA PRO A 38 -11.00 3.51 -13.24
C PRO A 38 -10.29 4.86 -13.24
N LEU A 39 -8.96 4.83 -13.36
CA LEU A 39 -8.05 5.98 -13.34
C LEU A 39 -8.05 6.80 -12.03
N GLU A 40 -8.72 6.32 -10.99
CA GLU A 40 -8.69 6.94 -9.68
C GLU A 40 -7.40 6.58 -8.94
N GLY A 41 -6.85 7.55 -8.21
CA GLY A 41 -5.70 7.33 -7.34
C GLY A 41 -5.95 7.82 -5.91
N LYS A 42 -5.45 7.08 -4.92
CA LYS A 42 -5.51 7.44 -3.49
C LYS A 42 -4.20 7.16 -2.77
N TRP A 43 -3.96 7.94 -1.73
CA TRP A 43 -2.92 7.63 -0.75
C TRP A 43 -3.43 6.60 0.25
N VAL A 44 -2.62 5.57 0.46
CA VAL A 44 -2.79 4.57 1.51
C VAL A 44 -1.66 4.78 2.51
N ASN A 45 -2.03 5.09 3.75
CA ASN A 45 -1.07 5.29 4.82
C ASN A 45 -0.91 3.98 5.60
N VAL A 46 0.34 3.52 5.72
CA VAL A 46 0.70 2.38 6.56
C VAL A 46 1.38 2.92 7.81
N THR A 47 0.72 2.79 8.95
CA THR A 47 1.26 3.24 10.24
C THR A 47 1.94 2.08 10.96
N PHE A 48 3.19 2.29 11.39
CA PHE A 48 3.98 1.28 12.07
C PHE A 48 3.90 1.43 13.61
N PRO A 49 4.05 0.33 14.37
CA PRO A 49 4.12 0.38 15.82
C PRO A 49 5.25 1.28 16.34
N ASP A 50 5.09 1.77 17.57
CA ASP A 50 5.98 2.75 18.22
C ASP A 50 7.44 2.30 18.33
N TRP A 51 7.67 0.99 18.36
CA TRP A 51 9.01 0.40 18.44
C TRP A 51 9.70 0.27 17.07
N LEU A 52 9.00 0.54 15.96
CA LEU A 52 9.55 0.46 14.61
C LEU A 52 9.62 1.85 13.97
N THR A 53 10.84 2.28 13.68
CA THR A 53 11.11 3.51 12.94
C THR A 53 11.63 3.15 11.55
N LEU A 54 10.98 3.69 10.52
CA LEU A 54 11.48 3.57 9.14
C LEU A 54 12.76 4.38 9.00
N LYS A 55 13.79 3.73 8.46
CA LYS A 55 15.03 4.37 8.03
C LYS A 55 14.87 4.96 6.61
N PRO A 56 15.65 5.98 6.25
CA PRO A 56 15.67 6.45 4.87
C PRO A 56 16.25 5.38 3.93
N CYS A 57 15.39 4.72 3.14
CA CYS A 57 15.77 3.69 2.16
C CYS A 57 14.61 3.34 1.22
N PHE A 58 14.87 2.42 0.29
CA PHE A 58 13.85 1.82 -0.57
C PHE A 58 13.16 0.67 0.17
N TYR A 59 11.84 0.66 0.14
CA TYR A 59 11.00 -0.40 0.69
C TYR A 59 10.23 -1.09 -0.44
N GLU A 60 10.24 -2.42 -0.44
CA GLU A 60 9.40 -3.19 -1.35
C GLU A 60 7.97 -3.17 -0.82
N VAL A 61 7.03 -2.76 -1.66
CA VAL A 61 5.61 -2.70 -1.30
C VAL A 61 4.82 -3.61 -2.21
N ALA A 62 3.93 -4.42 -1.64
CA ALA A 62 2.91 -5.12 -2.39
C ALA A 62 1.52 -4.70 -1.92
N VAL A 63 0.71 -4.18 -2.84
CA VAL A 63 -0.70 -3.86 -2.63
C VAL A 63 -1.52 -5.07 -3.01
N VAL A 64 -2.38 -5.51 -2.10
CA VAL A 64 -3.25 -6.67 -2.28
C VAL A 64 -4.69 -6.22 -2.33
N THR A 65 -5.41 -6.65 -3.37
CA THR A 65 -6.82 -6.35 -3.57
C THR A 65 -7.70 -7.43 -2.94
N LYS A 66 -9.00 -7.14 -2.72
CA LYS A 66 -9.93 -8.08 -2.09
C LYS A 66 -10.10 -9.40 -2.85
N ASP A 67 -9.93 -9.40 -4.16
CA ASP A 67 -9.95 -10.59 -5.03
C ASP A 67 -8.62 -11.36 -5.04
N GLY A 68 -7.60 -10.87 -4.32
CA GLY A 68 -6.33 -11.56 -4.11
C GLY A 68 -5.22 -11.20 -5.11
N LEU A 69 -5.44 -10.27 -6.04
CA LEU A 69 -4.38 -9.78 -6.93
C LEU A 69 -3.32 -9.01 -6.13
N LYS A 70 -2.07 -9.10 -6.58
CA LYS A 70 -0.91 -8.48 -5.92
C LYS A 70 -0.14 -7.60 -6.89
N PHE A 71 0.01 -6.33 -6.55
CA PHE A 71 0.74 -5.35 -7.34
C PHE A 71 1.97 -4.88 -6.56
N ARG A 72 3.15 -5.00 -7.17
CA ARG A 72 4.42 -4.67 -6.52
C ARG A 72 4.92 -3.31 -6.94
N GLY A 73 5.54 -2.59 -6.03
CA GLY A 73 6.20 -1.31 -6.25
C GLY A 73 7.33 -1.09 -5.25
N VAL A 74 8.05 0.01 -5.42
CA VAL A 74 9.10 0.45 -4.51
C VAL A 74 8.77 1.86 -4.06
N VAL A 75 8.84 2.09 -2.75
CA VAL A 75 8.59 3.42 -2.15
C VAL A 75 9.87 3.88 -1.44
N VAL A 76 10.20 5.16 -1.61
CA VAL A 76 11.29 5.80 -0.87
C VAL A 76 10.73 6.26 0.47
N GLY A 77 11.27 5.73 1.56
CA GLY A 77 11.06 6.31 2.88
C GLY A 77 12.05 7.45 3.07
N ASP A 78 11.55 8.65 3.39
CA ASP A 78 12.34 9.81 3.81
C ASP A 78 12.34 9.96 5.35
#